data_AF-A0A6N6JLE3-F1
#
_entry.id   AF-A0A6N6JLE3-F1
#
_cell.length_a   1.000
_cell.length_b   1.000
_cell.length_c   1.000
_cell.angle_alpha   90.00
_cell.angle_beta   90.00
_cell.angle_gamma   90.00
#
_symmetry.space_group_name_H-M   'P 1'
#
loop_
_entity.id
_entity.type
_entity.pdbx_description
1 polymer ?
#
loop_
_entity_poly.entity_id
_entity_poly.type
_entity_poly.pdbx_seq_one_letter_code
_entity_poly.pdbx_strand_id
1 'polypeptide(L)' 'MSTNISSDHISAFEALTSGRFENFALFSCFVDGTPSAAIVAVTRSDDPNSEVQITPLFVSVTKNMVVTDHEGVPA' A
#
# COMPACT_ATOMS: atom_id res chain seq x y z
N MET A 1 8.74 16.51 17.56
CA MET A 1 7.86 15.37 17.23
C MET A 1 8.16 14.94 15.81
N SER A 2 8.58 13.69 15.62
CA SER A 2 8.78 13.11 14.28
C SER A 2 7.57 12.24 13.97
N THR A 3 7.00 12.39 12.78
CA THR A 3 5.92 11.52 12.30
C THR A 3 6.52 10.28 11.61
N ASN A 4 5.77 9.18 11.57
CA ASN A 4 6.09 8.01 10.75
C ASN A 4 5.64 8.16 9.29
N ILE A 5 5.07 9.32 8.92
CA ILE A 5 4.63 9.63 7.56
C ILE A 5 5.85 10.04 6.71
N SER A 6 6.17 9.25 5.69
CA SER A 6 7.21 9.55 4.69
C SER A 6 6.60 10.25 3.47
N SER A 7 7.45 10.76 2.57
CA SER A 7 7.03 11.27 1.26
C SER A 7 6.26 10.24 0.44
N ASP A 8 6.62 8.96 0.58
CA ASP A 8 6.00 7.87 -0.16
C ASP A 8 4.59 7.58 0.37
N HIS A 9 4.39 7.68 1.69
CA HIS A 9 3.05 7.58 2.29
C HIS A 9 2.12 8.70 1.78
N ILE A 10 2.63 9.93 1.69
CA ILE A 10 1.87 11.07 1.15
C ILE A 10 1.54 10.84 -0.33
N SER A 11 2.53 10.42 -1.12
CA SER A 11 2.36 10.16 -2.56
C SER A 11 1.32 9.06 -2.82
N ALA A 12 1.37 7.97 -2.04
CA ALA A 12 0.38 6.89 -2.13
C ALA A 12 -1.03 7.36 -1.74
N PHE A 13 -1.15 8.13 -0.65
CA PHE A 13 -2.43 8.69 -0.22
C PHE A 13 -3.04 9.61 -1.29
N GLU A 14 -2.25 10.50 -1.89
CA GLU A 14 -2.69 11.38 -2.97
C GLU A 14 -3.07 10.59 -4.23
N ALA A 15 -2.31 9.54 -4.57
CA ALA A 15 -2.64 8.69 -5.71
C ALA A 15 -4.02 8.04 -5.54
N LEU A 16 -4.32 7.52 -4.34
CA LEU A 16 -5.59 6.87 -4.02
C LEU A 16 -6.77 7.83 -3.93
N THR A 17 -6.55 9.06 -3.47
CA THR A 17 -7.64 10.02 -3.18
C THR A 17 -7.91 11.01 -4.31
N SER A 18 -6.94 11.30 -5.17
CA SER A 18 -7.08 12.33 -6.19
C SER A 18 -7.98 11.94 -7.37
N GLY A 19 -8.29 10.66 -7.54
CA GLY A 19 -9.04 10.14 -8.69
C GLY A 19 -8.31 10.29 -10.04
N ARG A 20 -7.04 10.73 -10.03
CA ARG A 20 -6.23 10.91 -11.25
C ARG A 20 -5.69 9.61 -11.83
N PHE A 21 -5.73 8.54 -11.05
CA PHE A 21 -5.15 7.25 -11.38
C PHE A 21 -6.24 6.18 -11.32
N GLU A 22 -6.24 5.31 -12.32
CA GLU A 22 -7.22 4.23 -12.44
C GLU A 22 -6.55 2.85 -12.45
N ASN A 23 -5.22 2.80 -12.41
CA ASN A 23 -4.42 1.59 -12.50
C ASN A 23 -4.26 0.88 -11.14
N PHE A 24 -5.30 0.89 -10.32
CA PHE A 24 -5.29 0.26 -9.00
C PHE A 24 -6.00 -1.10 -9.04
N ALA A 25 -5.52 -2.02 -8.20
CA ALA A 25 -6.16 -3.31 -7.98
C ALA A 25 -6.17 -3.68 -6.50
N LEU A 26 -7.16 -4.48 -6.10
CA LEU A 26 -7.13 -5.19 -4.83
C LEU A 26 -6.36 -6.50 -5.04
N PHE A 27 -5.29 -6.67 -4.27
CA PHE A 27 -4.35 -7.77 -4.42
C PHE A 27 -4.37 -8.67 -3.18
N SER A 28 -4.67 -9.96 -3.37
CA SER A 28 -4.60 -10.96 -2.31
C SER A 28 -3.14 -11.32 -2.02
N CYS A 29 -2.72 -11.26 -0.76
CA CYS A 29 -1.33 -11.47 -0.37
C CYS A 29 -1.17 -12.06 1.03
N PHE A 30 0.08 -12.19 1.46
CA PHE A 30 0.45 -12.58 2.82
C PHE A 30 1.45 -11.55 3.35
N VAL A 31 1.26 -11.15 4.61
CA VAL A 31 2.18 -10.27 5.34
C VAL A 31 2.65 -11.04 6.56
N ASP A 32 3.96 -11.27 6.65
CA ASP A 32 4.57 -12.10 7.70
C ASP A 32 3.88 -13.47 7.84
N GLY A 33 3.56 -14.09 6.69
CA GLY A 33 2.88 -15.39 6.61
C GLY A 33 1.38 -15.37 6.97
N THR A 34 0.82 -14.22 7.34
CA THR A 34 -0.61 -14.08 7.66
C THR A 34 -1.38 -13.59 6.40
N PRO A 35 -2.51 -14.24 6.03
CA PRO A 35 -3.33 -13.78 4.91
C PRO A 35 -3.75 -12.31 5.06
N SER A 36 -3.62 -11.55 3.99
CA SER A 36 -4.00 -10.14 3.93
C SER A 36 -4.42 -9.74 2.51
N ALA A 37 -4.75 -8.46 2.35
CA ALA A 37 -4.96 -7.84 1.05
C ALA A 37 -4.22 -6.50 1.00
N ALA A 38 -3.83 -6.08 -0.20
CA ALA A 38 -3.22 -4.77 -0.42
C ALA A 38 -3.94 -4.04 -1.56
N ILE A 39 -3.99 -2.72 -1.47
CA ILE A 39 -4.24 -1.87 -2.63
C ILE A 39 -2.90 -1.66 -3.31
N VAL A 40 -2.82 -1.99 -4.59
CA VAL A 40 -1.59 -1.90 -5.39
C VAL A 40 -1.79 -0.99 -6.59
N ALA A 41 -0.72 -0.30 -6.99
CA ALA A 41 -0.60 0.25 -8.33
C ALA A 41 -0.07 -0.82 -9.27
N VAL A 42 -0.73 -0.99 -10.41
CA VAL A 42 -0.32 -1.89 -11.49
C VAL A 42 0.29 -1.03 -12.59
N THR A 43 1.58 -1.17 -12.81
CA THR A 43 2.30 -0.44 -13.87
C THR A 43 2.70 -1.43 -14.96
N ARG A 44 2.35 -1.11 -16.20
CA ARG A 44 2.81 -1.82 -17.40
C ARG A 44 3.69 -0.88 -18.19
N SER A 45 4.81 -1.38 -18.70
CA SER A 45 5.59 -0.66 -19.70
C SER A 45 4.93 -0.80 -21.08
N ASP A 46 5.28 0.09 -22.00
CA ASP A 46 4.79 0.09 -23.38
C ASP A 46 5.29 -1.13 -24.19
N ASP A 47 6.32 -1.82 -23.70
CA ASP A 47 6.77 -3.09 -24.26
C ASP A 47 5.84 -4.24 -23.83
N PRO A 48 5.14 -4.92 -24.76
CA PRO A 48 4.22 -6.02 -24.43
C PRO A 48 4.93 -7.24 -23.82
N ASN A 49 6.25 -7.36 -23.94
CA ASN A 49 7.03 -8.42 -23.30
C ASN A 49 7.54 -8.04 -21.90
N SER A 50 7.28 -6.81 -21.45
CA SER A 50 7.70 -6.37 -20.12
C SER A 50 6.87 -7.01 -19.02
N GLU A 51 7.51 -7.26 -17.88
CA GLU A 51 6.81 -7.73 -16.68
C GLU A 51 5.90 -6.64 -16.12
N VAL A 52 4.75 -7.06 -15.58
CA VAL A 52 3.84 -6.18 -14.86
C VAL A 52 4.43 -5.86 -13.50
N GLN A 53 4.69 -4.58 -13.23
CA GLN A 53 5.15 -4.14 -11.92
C GLN A 53 3.94 -3.94 -10.99
N ILE A 54 3.95 -4.64 -9.85
CA ILE A 54 2.96 -4.49 -8.77
C ILE A 54 3.62 -3.72 -7.63
N THR A 55 3.12 -2.52 -7.35
CA THR A 55 3.62 -1.66 -6.27
C THR A 55 2.58 -1.56 -5.16
N PRO A 56 2.79 -2.16 -3.98
CA PRO A 56 1.90 -1.98 -2.84
C PRO A 56 1.84 -0.52 -2.39
N LEU A 57 0.63 0.01 -2.22
CA LEU A 57 0.39 1.37 -1.73
C LEU A 57 -0.13 1.35 -0.29
N PHE A 58 -1.02 0.40 0.01
CA PHE A 58 -1.57 0.21 1.34
C PHE A 58 -1.84 -1.26 1.59
N VAL A 59 -1.54 -1.74 2.79
CA VAL A 59 -1.70 -3.13 3.19
C VAL A 59 -2.75 -3.18 4.31
N SER A 60 -3.71 -4.09 4.19
CA SER A 60 -4.71 -4.32 5.22
C SER A 60 -4.05 -4.82 6.51
N VAL A 61 -4.56 -4.34 7.64
CA VAL A 61 -4.18 -4.90 8.95
C VAL A 61 -4.47 -6.39 8.98
N THR A 62 -3.55 -7.16 9.56
CA THR A 62 -3.74 -8.58 9.80
C THR A 62 -4.25 -8.82 11.21
N LYS A 63 -4.79 -10.02 11.48
CA LYS A 63 -5.28 -10.40 12.81
C LYS A 63 -4.23 -10.32 13.93
N ASN A 64 -2.95 -10.33 13.59
CA ASN A 64 -1.84 -10.33 14.54
C ASN A 64 -1.16 -8.95 14.65
N MET A 65 -1.57 -7.97 13.84
CA MET A 65 -1.00 -6.62 13.90
C MET A 65 -1.58 -5.84 15.07
N VAL A 66 -0.69 -5.13 15.79
CA VAL A 66 -1.06 -4.13 16.79
C VAL A 66 -0.70 -2.77 16.21
N VAL A 67 -1.71 -1.96 15.89
CA VAL A 67 -1.52 -0.59 15.39
C VAL A 67 -1.42 0.33 16.59
N THR A 68 -0.41 1.19 16.60
CA THR A 68 -0.19 2.17 17.67
C THR A 68 0.04 3.56 17.08
N ASP A 69 -0.21 4.60 17.86
CA ASP A 69 0.21 5.95 17.54
C ASP A 69 1.73 6.15 17.78
N HIS A 70 2.20 7.38 17.59
CA HIS A 70 3.62 7.73 17.76
C HIS A 70 4.11 7.63 19.22
N GLU A 71 3.21 7.52 20.18
CA GLU A 71 3.49 7.33 21.61
C GLU A 71 3.40 5.84 22.01
N GLY A 72 3.12 4.94 21.06
CA GLY A 72 2.96 3.51 21.30
C GLY A 72 1.61 3.13 21.92
N VAL A 73 0.65 4.06 21.94
CA VAL A 73 -0.71 3.79 22.43
C VAL A 73 -1.51 3.12 21.32
N PRO A 74 -2.24 2.01 21.59
CA PRO A 74 -3.08 1.36 20.60
C PRO A 74 -4.06 2.34 19.93
N ALA A 75 -4.11 2.31 18.59
CA ALA A 75 -4.93 3.19 17.76
C ALA A 75 -6.39 2.72 17.61
#